data_AF-A0A9E3VMI2-F1
#
_entry.id   AF-A0A9E3VMI2-F1
#
_cell.length_a   1.000
_cell.length_b   1.000
_cell.length_c   1.000
_cell.angle_alpha   90.00
_cell.angle_beta   90.00
_cell.angle_gamma   90.00
#
_symmetry.space_group_name_H-M   'P 1'
#
loop_
_entity.id
_entity.type
_entity.pdbx_description
1 polymer ?
#
loop_
_entity_poly.entity_id
_entity_poly.type
_entity_poly.pdbx_seq_one_letter_code
_entity_poly.pdbx_strand_id
1 'polypeptide(L)'
;MNAVPLFHRLYALAIVLMCSVGVANAQFGGFGIPKTKDIKKAVEKEVKEEVKEAKKEVKEEVKEATSSESSEPQEEARGGGRSGGSRSGGADRGSARGGSSGGSNGNAPEKVEMRNALGKFFKIFNGKLLSGDARTMLGDAPKIEAATANFTTEKFRTVLADEPREIQTLESYIQKAPTVYPEMLDGLSREAYDQAEALKSPAEKLAIYEKLRTWYRALERITPGEATLVAKMKELDKVSGGATKQMSGASSNPFHLQNVNKILYSNKAVNPETATAADFKTSFTAGEPLYATLFLDNKLSKIHVDWEKFIRIQIYKGKGNDIIVIDRKILLTHEMYQKSYIQFPIIPDKQWLQNNYDAYAEKGLNTYIMIFEALGKLTPIRHDLRMDIRLNPVEGTHYSAKEAMFSIDLGEGSEVLQDVAASLSSANLSKVNLPKAGMSNASMEKAMIKIMQDKASVQDYKKAIITSSGWTVEKNELGIILNKYVSATLASKNEDGKCYIQSFTFKYDYIGGGNYSSTLTLGSVGNKVEIECDKIK
;
A
#
# COMPACT_ATOMS: atom_id res chain seq x y z
N MET A 1 33.70 14.43 -4.78
CA MET A 1 32.42 14.77 -5.44
C MET A 1 32.69 15.03 -6.91
N ASN A 2 32.28 14.17 -7.86
CA ASN A 2 32.52 14.43 -9.30
C ASN A 2 31.53 13.74 -10.28
N ALA A 3 30.37 13.24 -9.82
CA ALA A 3 29.44 12.47 -10.68
C ALA A 3 28.54 13.32 -11.61
N VAL A 4 28.51 14.64 -11.43
CA VAL A 4 27.61 15.58 -12.14
C VAL A 4 27.80 15.62 -13.67
N PRO A 5 29.03 15.55 -14.25
CA PRO A 5 29.23 15.67 -15.69
C PRO A 5 28.63 14.51 -16.49
N LEU A 6 28.75 13.28 -15.99
CA LEU A 6 28.27 12.08 -16.68
C LEU A 6 26.74 12.09 -16.84
N PHE A 7 26.03 12.50 -15.78
CA PHE A 7 24.57 12.61 -15.81
C PHE A 7 24.08 13.62 -16.86
N HIS A 8 24.74 14.77 -16.99
CA HIS A 8 24.40 15.78 -18.00
C HIS A 8 24.65 15.29 -19.43
N ARG A 9 25.74 14.54 -19.68
CA ARG A 9 26.02 13.96 -21.00
C ARG A 9 24.96 12.93 -21.40
N LEU A 10 24.62 12.00 -20.51
CA LEU A 10 23.59 10.98 -20.76
C LEU A 10 22.20 11.62 -20.97
N TYR A 11 21.87 12.67 -20.22
CA TYR A 11 20.61 13.41 -20.37
C TYR A 11 20.54 14.15 -21.72
N ALA A 12 21.62 14.80 -22.14
CA ALA A 12 21.71 15.43 -23.46
C ALA A 12 21.58 14.42 -24.61
N LEU A 13 22.23 13.26 -24.50
CA LEU A 13 22.13 12.18 -25.48
C LEU A 13 20.69 11.66 -25.63
N ALA A 14 19.97 11.52 -24.51
CA ALA A 14 18.57 11.12 -24.49
C ALA A 14 17.63 12.15 -25.14
N ILE A 15 17.88 13.45 -24.96
CA ILE A 15 17.14 14.52 -25.62
C ILE A 15 17.37 14.49 -27.14
N VAL A 16 18.62 14.37 -27.60
CA VAL A 16 18.94 14.26 -29.04
C VAL A 16 18.24 13.05 -29.67
N LEU A 17 18.23 11.91 -28.97
CA LEU A 17 17.49 10.70 -29.39
C LEU A 17 15.98 10.99 -29.54
N MET A 18 15.33 11.57 -28.52
CA MET A 18 13.89 11.87 -28.59
C MET A 18 13.54 12.88 -29.69
N CYS A 19 14.35 13.92 -29.88
CA CYS A 19 14.17 14.87 -30.99
C CYS A 19 14.33 14.21 -32.36
N SER A 20 15.32 13.32 -32.54
CA SER A 20 15.57 12.64 -33.81
C SER A 20 14.41 11.70 -34.22
N VAL A 21 13.74 11.05 -33.26
CA VAL A 21 12.58 10.20 -33.50
C VAL A 21 11.32 11.02 -33.77
N GLY A 22 11.14 12.17 -33.11
CA GLY A 22 9.97 13.04 -33.30
C GLY A 22 9.91 13.73 -34.67
N VAL A 23 11.05 14.16 -35.21
CA VAL A 23 11.10 14.93 -36.47
C VAL A 23 10.95 14.05 -37.73
N ALA A 24 11.28 12.76 -37.66
CA ALA A 24 11.31 11.86 -38.82
C ALA A 24 9.94 11.57 -39.48
N ASN A 25 8.82 11.91 -38.83
CA ASN A 25 7.46 11.69 -39.35
C ASN A 25 6.89 12.86 -40.18
N ALA A 26 7.66 13.93 -40.43
CA ALA A 26 7.24 15.05 -41.28
C ALA A 26 8.26 15.35 -42.38
N GLN A 27 7.81 15.25 -43.64
CA GLN A 27 8.45 15.81 -44.85
C GLN A 27 9.97 15.58 -45.04
N PHE A 28 10.43 14.35 -45.36
CA PHE A 28 11.52 14.16 -46.33
C PHE A 28 11.48 12.78 -46.99
N GLY A 29 11.14 12.73 -48.27
CA GLY A 29 11.28 11.52 -49.10
C GLY A 29 12.63 11.47 -49.80
N GLY A 30 13.34 10.33 -49.72
CA GLY A 30 14.50 10.05 -50.58
C GLY A 30 15.74 9.48 -49.89
N PHE A 31 15.92 9.69 -48.58
CA PHE A 31 17.08 9.14 -47.85
C PHE A 31 16.78 7.80 -47.18
N GLY A 32 17.67 6.83 -47.37
CA GLY A 32 17.57 5.50 -46.78
C GLY A 32 17.85 5.53 -45.28
N ILE A 33 16.79 5.51 -44.47
CA ILE A 33 16.89 5.53 -43.00
C ILE A 33 17.67 4.28 -42.51
N PRO A 34 18.73 4.44 -41.70
CA PRO A 34 19.43 3.30 -41.09
C PRO A 34 18.46 2.46 -40.25
N LYS A 35 18.50 1.13 -40.42
CA LYS A 35 17.54 0.25 -39.72
C LYS A 35 17.74 0.38 -38.21
N THR A 36 16.64 0.36 -37.45
CA THR A 36 16.62 0.62 -35.99
C THR A 36 17.58 -0.30 -35.21
N LYS A 37 17.84 -1.49 -35.74
CA LYS A 37 18.80 -2.48 -35.20
C LYS A 37 20.25 -2.00 -35.26
N ASP A 38 20.61 -1.20 -36.25
CA ASP A 38 21.97 -0.71 -36.48
C ASP A 38 22.25 0.55 -35.66
N ILE A 39 21.25 1.45 -35.55
CA ILE A 39 21.25 2.56 -34.58
C ILE A 39 21.40 2.01 -33.14
N LYS A 40 20.59 1.00 -32.77
CA LYS A 40 20.68 0.35 -31.45
C LYS A 40 22.07 -0.27 -31.21
N LYS A 41 22.68 -0.92 -32.22
CA LYS A 41 24.05 -1.45 -32.13
C LYS A 41 25.12 -0.36 -31.94
N ALA A 42 24.96 0.80 -32.58
CA ALA A 42 25.89 1.91 -32.41
C ALA A 42 25.86 2.43 -30.97
N VAL A 43 24.67 2.75 -30.45
CA VAL A 43 24.48 3.20 -29.06
C VAL A 43 24.94 2.13 -28.06
N GLU A 44 24.63 0.85 -28.28
CA GLU A 44 25.11 -0.26 -27.46
C GLU A 44 26.63 -0.49 -27.50
N LYS A 45 27.35 0.05 -28.49
CA LYS A 45 28.81 0.02 -28.56
C LYS A 45 29.40 1.22 -27.82
N GLU A 46 28.88 2.40 -28.08
CA GLU A 46 29.33 3.67 -27.51
C GLU A 46 29.20 3.69 -25.98
N VAL A 47 28.03 3.31 -25.46
CA VAL A 47 27.79 3.15 -24.01
C VAL A 47 28.70 2.08 -23.38
N LYS A 48 29.11 1.03 -24.13
CA LYS A 48 30.03 0.01 -23.60
C LYS A 48 31.47 0.49 -23.50
N GLU A 49 31.90 1.41 -24.37
CA GLU A 49 33.23 2.02 -24.28
C GLU A 49 33.27 3.08 -23.16
N GLU A 50 32.28 3.98 -23.04
CA GLU A 50 32.21 4.92 -21.91
C GLU A 50 32.17 4.21 -20.54
N VAL A 51 31.36 3.15 -20.40
CA VAL A 51 31.30 2.35 -19.14
C VAL A 51 32.60 1.59 -18.87
N LYS A 52 33.40 1.29 -19.89
CA LYS A 52 34.71 0.64 -19.78
C LYS A 52 35.80 1.64 -19.40
N GLU A 53 35.71 2.88 -19.87
CA GLU A 53 36.60 3.98 -19.52
C GLU A 53 36.38 4.44 -18.08
N ALA A 54 35.13 4.70 -17.67
CA ALA A 54 34.79 5.03 -16.28
C ALA A 54 35.18 3.90 -15.28
N LYS A 55 35.12 2.63 -15.70
CA LYS A 55 35.62 1.49 -14.91
C LYS A 55 37.14 1.40 -14.82
N LYS A 56 37.89 2.08 -15.70
CA LYS A 56 39.35 2.21 -15.58
C LYS A 56 39.69 3.25 -14.51
N GLU A 57 39.06 4.42 -14.54
CA GLU A 57 39.27 5.51 -13.57
C GLU A 57 39.01 5.04 -12.13
N VAL A 58 37.84 4.46 -11.87
CA VAL A 58 37.48 3.92 -10.53
C VAL A 58 38.45 2.81 -10.07
N LYS A 59 39.05 2.05 -10.99
CA LYS A 59 40.03 1.00 -10.66
C LYS A 59 41.42 1.56 -10.37
N GLU A 60 41.70 2.80 -10.73
CA GLU A 60 42.93 3.51 -10.36
C GLU A 60 42.73 4.20 -8.99
N GLU A 61 41.59 4.86 -8.72
CA GLU A 61 41.25 5.41 -7.39
C GLU A 61 41.25 4.33 -6.28
N VAL A 62 40.59 3.19 -6.50
CA VAL A 62 40.52 2.09 -5.50
C VAL A 62 41.91 1.50 -5.20
N LYS A 63 42.89 1.68 -6.08
CA LYS A 63 44.25 1.13 -5.92
C LYS A 63 45.13 1.93 -4.95
N GLU A 64 44.76 3.18 -4.66
CA GLU A 64 45.45 4.06 -3.72
C GLU A 64 44.93 3.92 -2.27
N ALA A 65 43.75 3.33 -2.11
CA ALA A 65 43.00 3.29 -0.84
C ALA A 65 43.14 1.97 -0.02
N THR A 66 44.16 1.14 -0.26
CA THR A 66 44.25 -0.20 0.38
C THR A 66 45.68 -0.59 0.79
N SER A 67 46.15 -0.07 1.93
CA SER A 67 47.48 -0.40 2.48
C SER A 67 47.57 -0.36 4.03
N SER A 68 46.61 -0.99 4.72
CA SER A 68 46.62 -1.30 6.18
C SER A 68 45.33 -2.06 6.53
N GLU A 69 45.24 -3.03 7.46
CA GLU A 69 46.22 -3.87 8.16
C GLU A 69 45.46 -5.14 8.67
N SER A 70 46.12 -6.16 9.23
CA SER A 70 45.55 -7.53 9.41
C SER A 70 45.72 -8.15 10.81
N SER A 71 44.74 -8.93 11.28
CA SER A 71 44.95 -9.98 12.32
C SER A 71 43.85 -11.07 12.41
N GLU A 72 44.29 -12.31 12.61
CA GLU A 72 43.58 -13.55 13.06
C GLU A 72 44.12 -13.93 14.48
N PRO A 73 43.85 -15.10 15.15
CA PRO A 73 43.01 -16.30 14.89
C PRO A 73 41.97 -16.53 16.06
N GLN A 74 41.55 -17.69 16.62
CA GLN A 74 41.84 -19.15 16.52
C GLN A 74 40.61 -19.94 17.08
N GLU A 75 40.00 -20.91 16.36
CA GLU A 75 40.10 -22.41 16.43
C GLU A 75 39.47 -23.14 17.67
N GLU A 76 39.34 -24.47 17.58
CA GLU A 76 38.79 -25.48 18.53
C GLU A 76 37.25 -25.57 18.75
N ALA A 77 36.62 -26.73 19.11
CA ALA A 77 36.92 -28.16 18.86
C ALA A 77 35.74 -29.13 19.24
N ARG A 78 35.60 -30.25 18.48
CA ARG A 78 35.14 -31.64 18.86
C ARG A 78 33.71 -31.97 19.41
N GLY A 79 33.21 -33.14 18.98
CA GLY A 79 32.24 -34.02 19.68
C GLY A 79 30.83 -34.14 19.06
N GLY A 80 30.11 -35.27 19.03
CA GLY A 80 30.45 -36.68 19.34
C GLY A 80 29.32 -37.47 20.05
N GLY A 81 28.55 -38.34 19.37
CA GLY A 81 27.45 -39.13 19.99
C GLY A 81 26.84 -40.23 19.08
N ARG A 82 26.13 -41.23 19.64
CA ARG A 82 25.74 -42.49 18.95
C ARG A 82 24.53 -43.23 19.58
N SER A 83 23.85 -44.11 18.81
CA SER A 83 22.82 -45.13 19.21
C SER A 83 21.42 -44.64 19.68
N GLY A 84 20.32 -45.42 19.60
CA GLY A 84 20.07 -46.68 18.84
C GLY A 84 18.88 -47.56 19.33
N GLY A 85 18.14 -48.22 18.41
CA GLY A 85 17.14 -49.30 18.68
C GLY A 85 15.70 -48.86 19.07
N SER A 86 14.65 -49.72 19.13
CA SER A 86 14.44 -51.11 18.61
C SER A 86 12.98 -51.62 18.82
N ARG A 87 12.34 -52.29 17.83
CA ARG A 87 11.14 -53.22 17.94
C ARG A 87 9.80 -52.62 18.51
N SER A 88 8.60 -53.24 18.60
CA SER A 88 7.81 -54.35 17.93
C SER A 88 6.36 -54.33 18.50
N GLY A 89 5.27 -54.97 18.01
CA GLY A 89 4.96 -55.80 16.82
C GLY A 89 3.76 -56.78 17.04
N GLY A 90 2.71 -56.75 16.19
CA GLY A 90 1.45 -57.55 16.23
C GLY A 90 0.33 -56.85 15.39
N ALA A 91 -0.65 -57.45 14.67
CA ALA A 91 -1.54 -58.63 14.85
C ALA A 91 -2.79 -58.34 15.74
N ASP A 92 -4.05 -58.77 15.46
CA ASP A 92 -4.60 -59.73 14.47
C ASP A 92 -6.14 -59.54 14.17
N ARG A 93 -6.63 -60.11 13.04
CA ARG A 93 -8.00 -60.63 12.65
C ARG A 93 -9.40 -59.98 12.96
N GLY A 94 -10.23 -59.92 11.88
CA GLY A 94 -11.65 -60.39 11.81
C GLY A 94 -12.78 -59.34 11.55
N SER A 95 -14.00 -59.65 11.03
CA SER A 95 -14.55 -60.75 10.18
C SER A 95 -16.06 -60.53 9.82
N ALA A 96 -16.49 -60.68 8.54
CA ALA A 96 -17.91 -60.84 8.04
C ALA A 96 -18.95 -59.70 8.34
N ARG A 97 -20.11 -59.44 7.66
CA ARG A 97 -20.94 -59.95 6.52
C ARG A 97 -21.96 -58.82 6.14
N GLY A 98 -22.78 -58.78 5.06
CA GLY A 98 -22.92 -59.62 3.85
C GLY A 98 -24.34 -59.68 3.19
N GLY A 99 -24.83 -58.64 2.48
CA GLY A 99 -26.07 -58.59 1.66
C GLY A 99 -26.28 -57.19 1.01
N SER A 100 -26.72 -56.96 -0.25
CA SER A 100 -27.87 -57.44 -1.06
C SER A 100 -29.18 -56.68 -0.73
N SER A 101 -29.96 -56.07 -1.64
CA SER A 101 -29.95 -55.93 -3.12
C SER A 101 -30.85 -54.76 -3.59
N GLY A 102 -30.86 -54.43 -4.89
CA GLY A 102 -31.98 -53.72 -5.56
C GLY A 102 -31.59 -52.41 -6.27
N GLY A 103 -32.19 -52.14 -7.43
CA GLY A 103 -31.95 -50.92 -8.20
C GLY A 103 -33.07 -50.60 -9.19
N SER A 104 -33.10 -49.37 -9.69
CA SER A 104 -33.96 -48.89 -10.78
C SER A 104 -33.30 -47.70 -11.49
N ASN A 105 -33.69 -47.41 -12.72
CA ASN A 105 -32.98 -46.50 -13.63
C ASN A 105 -33.93 -45.40 -14.15
N GLY A 106 -33.48 -44.14 -14.23
CA GLY A 106 -34.38 -43.00 -14.46
C GLY A 106 -33.69 -41.66 -14.80
N ASN A 107 -32.70 -41.68 -15.69
CA ASN A 107 -31.82 -40.53 -15.95
C ASN A 107 -32.28 -39.65 -17.13
N ALA A 108 -32.91 -38.50 -16.86
CA ALA A 108 -33.04 -37.41 -17.85
C ALA A 108 -33.16 -35.98 -17.23
N PRO A 109 -34.06 -35.68 -16.27
CA PRO A 109 -34.31 -34.29 -15.86
C PRO A 109 -33.20 -33.68 -14.98
N GLU A 110 -32.63 -34.49 -14.07
CA GLU A 110 -31.71 -34.02 -13.01
C GLU A 110 -30.52 -33.19 -13.52
N LYS A 111 -30.02 -33.46 -14.74
CA LYS A 111 -28.81 -32.78 -15.26
C LYS A 111 -28.98 -31.27 -15.43
N VAL A 112 -30.19 -30.79 -15.75
CA VAL A 112 -30.46 -29.36 -15.90
C VAL A 112 -30.64 -28.69 -14.54
N GLU A 113 -31.34 -29.35 -13.61
CA GLU A 113 -31.56 -28.83 -12.26
C GLU A 113 -30.27 -28.81 -11.44
N MET A 114 -29.44 -29.86 -11.51
CA MET A 114 -28.20 -29.94 -10.75
C MET A 114 -27.14 -28.93 -11.23
N ARG A 115 -27.05 -28.67 -12.55
CA ARG A 115 -26.20 -27.59 -13.09
C ARG A 115 -26.65 -26.21 -12.57
N ASN A 116 -27.96 -25.98 -12.46
CA ASN A 116 -28.52 -24.76 -11.87
C ASN A 116 -28.31 -24.68 -10.34
N ALA A 117 -28.38 -25.81 -9.61
CA ALA A 117 -28.13 -25.87 -8.17
C ALA A 117 -26.66 -25.54 -7.84
N LEU A 118 -25.71 -26.15 -8.55
CA LEU A 118 -24.27 -25.85 -8.43
C LEU A 118 -23.98 -24.38 -8.78
N GLY A 119 -24.55 -23.87 -9.87
CA GLY A 119 -24.43 -22.46 -10.25
C GLY A 119 -25.01 -21.45 -9.25
N LYS A 120 -25.93 -21.88 -8.37
CA LYS A 120 -26.41 -21.09 -7.22
C LYS A 120 -25.48 -21.24 -6.00
N PHE A 121 -25.03 -22.46 -5.71
CA PHE A 121 -24.12 -22.77 -4.60
C PHE A 121 -22.82 -21.95 -4.69
N PHE A 122 -22.16 -21.92 -5.86
CA PHE A 122 -20.94 -21.13 -6.06
C PHE A 122 -21.15 -19.61 -5.97
N LYS A 123 -22.34 -19.09 -6.32
CA LYS A 123 -22.66 -17.65 -6.13
C LYS A 123 -22.80 -17.27 -4.66
N ILE A 124 -23.36 -18.15 -3.84
CA ILE A 124 -23.41 -17.99 -2.38
C ILE A 124 -21.98 -18.06 -1.82
N PHE A 125 -21.19 -19.04 -2.25
CA PHE A 125 -19.84 -19.30 -1.72
C PHE A 125 -18.82 -18.21 -2.09
N ASN A 126 -18.92 -17.61 -3.28
CA ASN A 126 -18.07 -16.49 -3.70
C ASN A 126 -18.63 -15.11 -3.27
N GLY A 127 -19.49 -15.05 -2.25
CA GLY A 127 -19.97 -13.81 -1.62
C GLY A 127 -20.89 -12.94 -2.49
N LYS A 128 -21.44 -13.48 -3.58
CA LYS A 128 -22.25 -12.75 -4.58
C LYS A 128 -23.77 -12.89 -4.35
N LEU A 129 -24.19 -13.46 -3.22
CA LEU A 129 -25.60 -13.56 -2.80
C LEU A 129 -25.72 -13.20 -1.31
N LEU A 130 -26.78 -12.47 -0.93
CA LEU A 130 -27.07 -12.18 0.48
C LEU A 130 -27.80 -13.36 1.12
N SER A 131 -27.60 -13.55 2.43
CA SER A 131 -28.10 -14.73 3.16
C SER A 131 -29.64 -14.80 3.27
N GLY A 132 -30.35 -13.68 3.06
CA GLY A 132 -31.81 -13.66 2.96
C GLY A 132 -32.31 -14.36 1.70
N ASP A 133 -31.75 -14.05 0.54
CA ASP A 133 -32.19 -14.58 -0.76
C ASP A 133 -32.00 -16.09 -0.85
N ALA A 134 -30.89 -16.59 -0.30
CA ALA A 134 -30.62 -18.02 -0.18
C ALA A 134 -31.67 -18.77 0.66
N ARG A 135 -32.27 -18.10 1.66
CA ARG A 135 -33.28 -18.69 2.55
C ARG A 135 -34.63 -18.80 1.87
N THR A 136 -35.03 -17.77 1.13
CA THR A 136 -36.30 -17.74 0.38
C THR A 136 -36.29 -18.68 -0.85
N MET A 137 -35.11 -19.02 -1.39
CA MET A 137 -34.98 -19.94 -2.53
C MET A 137 -34.87 -21.44 -2.18
N LEU A 138 -34.77 -21.82 -0.90
CA LEU A 138 -34.56 -23.20 -0.45
C LEU A 138 -35.82 -23.78 0.24
N GLY A 139 -36.99 -23.59 -0.36
CA GLY A 139 -38.29 -23.93 0.23
C GLY A 139 -38.47 -25.40 0.64
N ASP A 140 -38.82 -25.58 1.92
CA ASP A 140 -39.55 -26.68 2.57
C ASP A 140 -39.19 -28.14 2.24
N ALA A 141 -38.45 -28.77 3.15
CA ALA A 141 -38.34 -30.24 3.25
C ALA A 141 -38.26 -30.71 4.73
N PRO A 142 -39.39 -31.13 5.36
CA PRO A 142 -39.45 -31.59 6.76
C PRO A 142 -38.76 -32.94 7.08
N LYS A 143 -37.63 -33.26 6.42
CA LYS A 143 -36.93 -34.56 6.54
C LYS A 143 -35.58 -34.48 7.27
N ILE A 144 -35.18 -33.30 7.75
CA ILE A 144 -33.88 -33.07 8.38
C ILE A 144 -33.88 -33.39 9.89
N GLU A 145 -34.98 -33.11 10.60
CA GLU A 145 -35.05 -33.27 12.07
C GLU A 145 -34.91 -34.72 12.57
N ALA A 146 -35.30 -35.70 11.74
CA ALA A 146 -35.18 -37.12 12.07
C ALA A 146 -33.72 -37.61 12.16
N ALA A 147 -32.76 -36.90 11.55
CA ALA A 147 -31.34 -37.29 11.55
C ALA A 147 -30.58 -36.79 12.79
N THR A 148 -31.12 -35.83 13.54
CA THR A 148 -30.41 -35.11 14.62
C THR A 148 -30.51 -35.71 16.01
N ALA A 149 -31.37 -36.72 16.22
CA ALA A 149 -31.81 -37.15 17.56
C ALA A 149 -30.75 -37.81 18.49
N ASN A 150 -29.53 -38.11 18.00
CA ASN A 150 -28.47 -38.78 18.79
C ASN A 150 -27.08 -38.12 18.68
N PHE A 151 -27.02 -36.82 18.34
CA PHE A 151 -25.75 -36.09 18.24
C PHE A 151 -25.44 -35.26 19.50
N THR A 152 -24.35 -35.56 20.21
CA THR A 152 -23.91 -34.79 21.38
C THR A 152 -22.86 -33.73 21.04
N THR A 153 -22.95 -32.58 21.69
CA THR A 153 -22.17 -31.37 21.39
C THR A 153 -20.65 -31.57 21.50
N GLU A 154 -20.17 -32.34 22.47
CA GLU A 154 -18.74 -32.70 22.61
C GLU A 154 -18.17 -33.44 21.39
N LYS A 155 -18.97 -34.36 20.81
CA LYS A 155 -18.57 -35.16 19.65
C LYS A 155 -18.65 -34.37 18.33
N PHE A 156 -19.41 -33.27 18.34
CA PHE A 156 -19.50 -32.30 17.24
C PHE A 156 -18.30 -31.34 17.25
N ARG A 157 -17.89 -30.85 18.44
CA ARG A 157 -16.75 -29.93 18.60
C ARG A 157 -15.41 -30.53 18.17
N THR A 158 -15.17 -31.80 18.43
CA THR A 158 -13.91 -32.49 18.08
C THR A 158 -13.78 -32.88 16.61
N VAL A 159 -14.85 -32.79 15.82
CA VAL A 159 -14.86 -33.12 14.39
C VAL A 159 -14.80 -31.87 13.49
N LEU A 160 -15.17 -30.69 14.01
CA LEU A 160 -15.32 -29.46 13.22
C LEU A 160 -14.07 -28.55 13.16
N ALA A 161 -12.87 -29.10 13.39
CA ALA A 161 -11.64 -28.29 13.47
C ALA A 161 -11.14 -27.77 12.11
N ASP A 162 -11.11 -28.60 11.05
CA ASP A 162 -10.59 -28.23 9.72
C ASP A 162 -11.37 -28.90 8.56
N GLU A 163 -12.03 -28.08 7.74
CA GLU A 163 -12.56 -28.36 6.38
C GLU A 163 -13.62 -29.49 6.07
N PRO A 164 -14.29 -30.24 6.98
CA PRO A 164 -14.88 -31.54 6.56
C PRO A 164 -16.23 -31.43 5.85
N ARG A 165 -17.01 -30.36 6.11
CA ARG A 165 -18.37 -30.19 5.56
C ARG A 165 -18.39 -29.97 4.05
N GLU A 166 -17.37 -29.30 3.53
CA GLU A 166 -17.23 -29.01 2.11
C GLU A 166 -16.87 -30.29 1.34
N ILE A 167 -15.96 -31.10 1.91
CA ILE A 167 -15.57 -32.41 1.37
C ILE A 167 -16.78 -33.37 1.33
N GLN A 168 -17.50 -33.56 2.44
CA GLN A 168 -18.69 -34.43 2.49
C GLN A 168 -19.80 -34.00 1.50
N THR A 169 -19.92 -32.68 1.28
CA THR A 169 -20.86 -32.16 0.28
C THR A 169 -20.44 -32.59 -1.13
N LEU A 170 -19.17 -32.41 -1.51
CA LEU A 170 -18.66 -32.85 -2.82
C LEU A 170 -18.71 -34.37 -2.99
N GLU A 171 -18.35 -35.17 -1.98
CA GLU A 171 -18.47 -36.63 -2.00
C GLU A 171 -19.88 -37.07 -2.43
N SER A 172 -20.91 -36.46 -1.82
CA SER A 172 -22.32 -36.78 -2.11
C SER A 172 -22.79 -36.39 -3.52
N TYR A 173 -22.14 -35.43 -4.18
CA TYR A 173 -22.41 -35.04 -5.57
C TYR A 173 -21.63 -35.92 -6.57
N ILE A 174 -20.34 -36.18 -6.30
CA ILE A 174 -19.47 -36.98 -7.17
C ILE A 174 -19.99 -38.41 -7.30
N GLN A 175 -20.43 -39.01 -6.18
CA GLN A 175 -21.03 -40.36 -6.17
C GLN A 175 -22.33 -40.47 -6.99
N LYS A 176 -23.07 -39.36 -7.17
CA LYS A 176 -24.34 -39.35 -7.91
C LYS A 176 -24.19 -39.01 -9.39
N ALA A 177 -23.16 -38.27 -9.78
CA ALA A 177 -23.05 -37.69 -11.11
C ALA A 177 -21.61 -37.67 -11.66
N PRO A 178 -20.94 -38.84 -11.85
CA PRO A 178 -19.56 -38.89 -12.34
C PRO A 178 -19.35 -38.22 -13.71
N THR A 179 -20.38 -38.10 -14.55
CA THR A 179 -20.27 -37.37 -15.84
C THR A 179 -20.25 -35.84 -15.71
N VAL A 180 -20.61 -35.28 -14.55
CA VAL A 180 -20.61 -33.82 -14.30
C VAL A 180 -19.29 -33.37 -13.64
N TYR A 181 -18.53 -34.31 -13.08
CA TYR A 181 -17.28 -34.04 -12.39
C TYR A 181 -16.22 -33.29 -13.25
N PRO A 182 -15.94 -33.67 -14.52
CA PRO A 182 -14.99 -32.93 -15.35
C PRO A 182 -15.44 -31.50 -15.67
N GLU A 183 -16.72 -31.28 -15.96
CA GLU A 183 -17.27 -29.93 -16.22
C GLU A 183 -17.16 -29.03 -14.99
N MET A 184 -17.41 -29.59 -13.80
CA MET A 184 -17.27 -28.87 -12.53
C MET A 184 -15.80 -28.52 -12.24
N LEU A 185 -14.88 -29.46 -12.49
CA LEU A 185 -13.45 -29.21 -12.41
C LEU A 185 -13.00 -28.08 -13.34
N ASP A 186 -13.38 -28.13 -14.62
CA ASP A 186 -13.03 -27.08 -15.59
C ASP A 186 -13.64 -25.73 -15.20
N GLY A 187 -14.89 -25.71 -14.72
CA GLY A 187 -15.54 -24.49 -14.22
C GLY A 187 -14.80 -23.85 -13.05
N LEU A 188 -14.43 -24.64 -12.04
CA LEU A 188 -13.65 -24.20 -10.87
C LEU A 188 -12.24 -23.74 -11.26
N SER A 189 -11.57 -24.52 -12.11
CA SER A 189 -10.23 -24.20 -12.62
C SER A 189 -10.24 -22.84 -13.32
N ARG A 190 -11.21 -22.63 -14.23
CA ARG A 190 -11.32 -21.39 -15.00
C ARG A 190 -11.67 -20.20 -14.12
N GLU A 191 -12.67 -20.28 -13.22
CA GLU A 191 -12.97 -19.12 -12.35
C GLU A 191 -11.78 -18.76 -11.46
N ALA A 192 -11.04 -19.74 -10.93
CA ALA A 192 -9.83 -19.47 -10.14
C ALA A 192 -8.67 -18.89 -10.98
N TYR A 193 -8.44 -19.38 -12.20
CA TYR A 193 -7.43 -18.82 -13.09
C TYR A 193 -7.80 -17.42 -13.61
N ASP A 194 -9.07 -17.17 -13.96
CA ASP A 194 -9.57 -15.86 -14.39
C ASP A 194 -9.45 -14.85 -13.23
N GLN A 195 -9.82 -15.23 -12.00
CA GLN A 195 -9.62 -14.40 -10.80
C GLN A 195 -8.14 -14.13 -10.53
N ALA A 196 -7.27 -15.13 -10.69
CA ALA A 196 -5.84 -14.95 -10.49
C ALA A 196 -5.22 -14.05 -11.57
N GLU A 197 -5.51 -14.24 -12.86
CA GLU A 197 -4.95 -13.41 -13.93
C GLU A 197 -5.47 -11.96 -13.94
N ALA A 198 -6.63 -11.69 -13.33
CA ALA A 198 -7.07 -10.34 -13.04
C ALA A 198 -6.21 -9.61 -11.98
N LEU A 199 -5.42 -10.34 -11.17
CA LEU A 199 -4.58 -9.79 -10.11
C LEU A 199 -3.11 -9.62 -10.55
N LYS A 200 -2.53 -8.48 -10.19
CA LYS A 200 -1.11 -8.16 -10.46
C LYS A 200 -0.15 -8.53 -9.32
N SER A 201 -0.69 -8.96 -8.18
CA SER A 201 0.04 -9.45 -6.99
C SER A 201 0.38 -10.94 -7.12
N PRO A 202 1.66 -11.37 -7.21
CA PRO A 202 2.03 -12.77 -7.12
C PRO A 202 1.58 -13.47 -5.84
N ALA A 203 1.53 -12.76 -4.71
CA ALA A 203 1.10 -13.32 -3.43
C ALA A 203 -0.40 -13.64 -3.42
N GLU A 204 -1.24 -12.74 -3.95
CA GLU A 204 -2.68 -12.96 -4.06
C GLU A 204 -3.00 -14.04 -5.12
N LYS A 205 -2.26 -14.09 -6.25
CA LYS A 205 -2.33 -15.23 -7.19
C LYS A 205 -2.04 -16.56 -6.50
N LEU A 206 -0.94 -16.65 -5.73
CA LEU A 206 -0.59 -17.86 -4.99
C LEU A 206 -1.65 -18.24 -3.96
N ALA A 207 -2.27 -17.28 -3.27
CA ALA A 207 -3.35 -17.56 -2.31
C ALA A 207 -4.58 -18.21 -2.99
N ILE A 208 -4.94 -17.77 -4.21
CA ILE A 208 -5.99 -18.41 -5.02
C ILE A 208 -5.56 -19.82 -5.46
N TYR A 209 -4.32 -19.99 -5.92
CA TYR A 209 -3.80 -21.27 -6.37
C TYR A 209 -3.68 -22.31 -5.25
N GLU A 210 -3.25 -21.93 -4.03
CA GLU A 210 -3.25 -22.85 -2.88
C GLU A 210 -4.67 -23.26 -2.49
N LYS A 211 -5.65 -22.34 -2.51
CA LYS A 211 -7.07 -22.68 -2.30
C LYS A 211 -7.54 -23.70 -3.33
N LEU A 212 -7.22 -23.51 -4.62
CA LEU A 212 -7.52 -24.46 -5.69
C LEU A 212 -6.82 -25.81 -5.47
N ARG A 213 -5.58 -25.81 -4.97
CA ARG A 213 -4.83 -27.03 -4.65
C ARG A 213 -5.48 -27.82 -3.51
N THR A 214 -6.04 -27.16 -2.50
CA THR A 214 -6.83 -27.81 -1.45
C THR A 214 -8.06 -28.52 -2.04
N TRP A 215 -8.83 -27.86 -2.91
CA TRP A 215 -9.95 -28.51 -3.61
C TRP A 215 -9.49 -29.73 -4.41
N TYR A 216 -8.43 -29.61 -5.21
CA TYR A 216 -7.91 -30.75 -5.97
C TYR A 216 -7.43 -31.90 -5.08
N ARG A 217 -6.79 -31.62 -3.93
CA ARG A 217 -6.36 -32.65 -2.96
C ARG A 217 -7.53 -33.33 -2.26
N ALA A 218 -8.62 -32.61 -1.99
CA ALA A 218 -9.86 -33.22 -1.50
C ALA A 218 -10.45 -34.14 -2.58
N LEU A 219 -10.50 -33.68 -3.83
CA LEU A 219 -11.00 -34.47 -4.96
C LEU A 219 -10.17 -35.73 -5.25
N GLU A 220 -8.84 -35.69 -5.10
CA GLU A 220 -7.98 -36.85 -5.36
C GLU A 220 -8.19 -37.97 -4.32
N ARG A 221 -8.58 -37.64 -3.09
CA ARG A 221 -8.99 -38.65 -2.09
C ARG A 221 -10.26 -39.39 -2.50
N ILE A 222 -11.15 -38.72 -3.22
CA ILE A 222 -12.44 -39.25 -3.70
C ILE A 222 -12.27 -39.98 -5.05
N THR A 223 -11.33 -39.52 -5.88
CA THR A 223 -11.06 -40.01 -7.24
C THR A 223 -9.56 -40.24 -7.49
N PRO A 224 -8.91 -41.21 -6.81
CA PRO A 224 -7.46 -41.37 -6.87
C PRO A 224 -6.96 -41.71 -8.28
N GLY A 225 -6.01 -40.94 -8.80
CA GLY A 225 -5.40 -41.17 -10.11
C GLY A 225 -6.29 -40.85 -11.32
N GLU A 226 -7.39 -40.11 -11.15
CA GLU A 226 -8.22 -39.65 -12.27
C GLU A 226 -7.41 -38.70 -13.18
N ALA A 227 -7.38 -38.99 -14.48
CA ALA A 227 -6.43 -38.39 -15.41
C ALA A 227 -6.66 -36.88 -15.63
N THR A 228 -7.91 -36.41 -15.57
CA THR A 228 -8.26 -34.99 -15.70
C THR A 228 -7.74 -34.22 -14.48
N LEU A 229 -7.97 -34.72 -13.27
CA LEU A 229 -7.48 -34.13 -12.03
C LEU A 229 -5.95 -34.09 -11.96
N VAL A 230 -5.28 -35.17 -12.36
CA VAL A 230 -3.80 -35.22 -12.43
C VAL A 230 -3.26 -34.19 -13.44
N ALA A 231 -3.93 -34.01 -14.58
CA ALA A 231 -3.57 -32.96 -15.54
C ALA A 231 -3.79 -31.55 -14.96
N LYS A 232 -4.88 -31.32 -14.22
CA LYS A 232 -5.18 -30.05 -13.54
C LYS A 232 -4.21 -29.72 -12.41
N MET A 233 -3.79 -30.69 -11.58
CA MET A 233 -2.73 -30.47 -10.60
C MET A 233 -1.41 -30.05 -11.28
N LYS A 234 -1.04 -30.71 -12.38
CA LYS A 234 0.18 -30.38 -13.14
C LYS A 234 0.12 -29.00 -13.79
N GLU A 235 -1.06 -28.56 -14.23
CA GLU A 235 -1.32 -27.19 -14.70
C GLU A 235 -1.18 -26.17 -13.55
N LEU A 236 -1.79 -26.47 -12.40
CA LEU A 236 -1.76 -25.65 -11.21
C LEU A 236 -0.34 -25.46 -10.66
N ASP A 237 0.46 -26.52 -10.60
CA ASP A 237 1.86 -26.45 -10.18
C ASP A 237 2.70 -25.61 -11.14
N LYS A 238 2.41 -25.65 -12.45
CA LYS A 238 3.08 -24.81 -13.45
C LYS A 238 2.76 -23.32 -13.28
N VAL A 239 1.50 -22.94 -13.06
CA VAL A 239 1.13 -21.52 -12.84
C VAL A 239 1.58 -21.02 -11.47
N SER A 240 1.48 -21.86 -10.44
CA SER A 240 2.01 -21.59 -9.10
C SER A 240 3.52 -21.36 -9.14
N GLY A 241 4.29 -22.24 -9.78
CA GLY A 241 5.74 -22.08 -9.94
C GLY A 241 6.11 -20.81 -10.71
N GLY A 242 5.26 -20.34 -11.63
CA GLY A 242 5.40 -19.03 -12.28
C GLY A 242 5.25 -17.87 -11.29
N ALA A 243 4.19 -17.86 -10.49
CA ALA A 243 3.96 -16.82 -9.47
C ALA A 243 5.02 -16.85 -8.35
N THR A 244 5.40 -18.03 -7.85
CA THR A 244 6.50 -18.19 -6.90
C THR A 244 7.81 -17.63 -7.47
N LYS A 245 8.14 -17.94 -8.73
CA LYS A 245 9.35 -17.41 -9.38
C LYS A 245 9.31 -15.89 -9.54
N GLN A 246 8.15 -15.29 -9.81
CA GLN A 246 8.01 -13.84 -9.84
C GLN A 246 8.24 -13.21 -8.45
N MET A 247 7.64 -13.80 -7.41
CA MET A 247 7.79 -13.34 -6.03
C MET A 247 9.24 -13.47 -5.55
N SER A 248 9.90 -14.60 -5.78
CA SER A 248 11.34 -14.80 -5.48
C SER A 248 12.28 -13.93 -6.33
N GLY A 249 11.82 -13.46 -7.50
CA GLY A 249 12.54 -12.47 -8.30
C GLY A 249 12.35 -11.01 -7.83
N ALA A 250 11.43 -10.78 -6.90
CA ALA A 250 11.24 -9.49 -6.23
C ALA A 250 11.85 -9.49 -4.82
N SER A 251 11.68 -10.57 -4.05
CA SER A 251 12.13 -10.66 -2.67
C SER A 251 13.65 -10.59 -2.52
N SER A 252 14.10 -9.90 -1.47
CA SER A 252 15.51 -9.65 -1.18
C SER A 252 16.23 -10.84 -0.52
N ASN A 253 15.53 -11.65 0.28
CA ASN A 253 16.07 -12.85 0.94
C ASN A 253 14.94 -13.84 1.31
N PRO A 254 15.23 -15.02 1.90
CA PRO A 254 14.19 -15.99 2.30
C PRO A 254 13.24 -15.50 3.40
N PHE A 255 13.70 -14.62 4.30
CA PHE A 255 12.86 -14.06 5.36
C PHE A 255 11.84 -13.05 4.81
N HIS A 256 12.22 -12.28 3.78
CA HIS A 256 11.31 -11.46 2.99
C HIS A 256 10.19 -12.34 2.41
N LEU A 257 10.51 -13.45 1.73
CA LEU A 257 9.51 -14.37 1.15
C LEU A 257 8.49 -14.87 2.17
N GLN A 258 8.91 -15.14 3.40
CA GLN A 258 8.03 -15.57 4.50
C GLN A 258 7.12 -14.45 5.04
N ASN A 259 7.44 -13.19 4.75
CA ASN A 259 6.78 -11.99 5.29
C ASN A 259 6.23 -11.04 4.24
N VAL A 260 6.14 -11.49 2.99
CA VAL A 260 5.48 -10.80 1.88
C VAL A 260 4.08 -10.30 2.29
N ASN A 261 3.82 -9.03 1.95
CA ASN A 261 2.63 -8.25 2.24
C ASN A 261 2.29 -8.15 3.74
N LYS A 262 3.27 -8.33 4.64
CA LYS A 262 3.15 -8.05 6.09
C LYS A 262 3.96 -6.81 6.48
N ILE A 263 3.48 -6.11 7.50
CA ILE A 263 4.22 -5.08 8.23
C ILE A 263 4.95 -5.76 9.41
N LEU A 264 6.25 -5.53 9.56
CA LEU A 264 7.01 -5.88 10.77
C LEU A 264 7.60 -4.62 11.40
N TYR A 265 7.84 -4.63 12.72
CA TYR A 265 8.32 -3.46 13.47
C TYR A 265 9.69 -3.71 14.11
N SER A 266 10.53 -2.67 14.18
CA SER A 266 11.91 -2.71 14.66
C SER A 266 12.27 -1.41 15.38
N ASN A 267 13.21 -1.42 16.33
CA ASN A 267 13.60 -0.20 17.07
C ASN A 267 14.78 0.59 16.46
N LYS A 268 15.07 0.29 15.19
CA LYS A 268 16.11 0.89 14.37
C LYS A 268 15.75 0.68 12.90
N ALA A 269 16.43 1.38 12.00
CA ALA A 269 16.48 0.96 10.59
C ALA A 269 17.14 -0.42 10.50
N VAL A 270 16.58 -1.32 9.69
CA VAL A 270 17.09 -2.68 9.48
C VAL A 270 17.34 -2.91 7.99
N ASN A 271 18.44 -3.57 7.62
CA ASN A 271 18.72 -3.86 6.21
C ASN A 271 17.81 -5.01 5.72
N PRO A 272 16.80 -4.79 4.87
CA PRO A 272 15.85 -5.83 4.49
C PRO A 272 16.43 -6.87 3.53
N GLU A 273 17.68 -6.69 3.10
CA GLU A 273 18.43 -7.68 2.30
C GLU A 273 19.11 -8.72 3.20
N THR A 274 19.44 -8.39 4.46
CA THR A 274 20.00 -9.32 5.46
C THR A 274 19.09 -9.59 6.65
N ALA A 275 17.93 -8.94 6.75
CA ALA A 275 17.05 -9.00 7.91
C ALA A 275 16.53 -10.40 8.23
N THR A 276 16.43 -10.68 9.53
CA THR A 276 16.02 -11.94 10.16
C THR A 276 14.89 -11.71 11.16
N ALA A 277 14.35 -12.78 11.76
CA ALA A 277 13.34 -12.66 12.82
C ALA A 277 13.84 -11.89 14.07
N ALA A 278 15.15 -11.89 14.34
CA ALA A 278 15.74 -11.22 15.51
C ALA A 278 15.87 -9.69 15.35
N ASP A 279 15.71 -9.17 14.14
CA ASP A 279 15.75 -7.72 13.85
C ASP A 279 14.43 -7.00 14.16
N PHE A 280 13.36 -7.75 14.47
CA PHE A 280 12.01 -7.24 14.67
C PHE A 280 11.44 -7.59 16.06
N LYS A 281 10.57 -6.72 16.58
CA LYS A 281 9.83 -6.92 17.83
C LYS A 281 8.44 -6.27 17.78
N THR A 282 7.57 -6.65 18.71
CA THR A 282 6.17 -6.20 18.77
C THR A 282 5.85 -5.42 20.05
N SER A 283 6.85 -4.92 20.78
CA SER A 283 6.67 -4.15 22.01
C SER A 283 7.75 -3.09 22.18
N PHE A 284 7.34 -1.86 22.44
CA PHE A 284 8.16 -0.65 22.49
C PHE A 284 7.83 0.20 23.72
N THR A 285 8.70 1.13 24.10
CA THR A 285 8.41 2.18 25.10
C THR A 285 8.31 3.55 24.44
N ALA A 286 7.70 4.54 25.11
CA ALA A 286 7.75 5.92 24.66
C ALA A 286 9.21 6.40 24.53
N GLY A 287 9.46 7.27 23.56
CA GLY A 287 10.81 7.76 23.23
C GLY A 287 11.75 6.73 22.59
N GLU A 288 11.44 5.42 22.61
CA GLU A 288 12.18 4.43 21.84
C GLU A 288 11.86 4.62 20.34
N PRO A 289 12.87 4.62 19.44
CA PRO A 289 12.61 4.69 18.02
C PRO A 289 11.78 3.48 17.57
N LEU A 290 10.86 3.69 16.63
CA LEU A 290 9.93 2.68 16.14
C LEU A 290 9.83 2.79 14.63
N TYR A 291 10.39 1.81 13.93
CA TYR A 291 10.41 1.69 12.48
C TYR A 291 9.45 0.59 12.02
N ALA A 292 8.74 0.84 10.94
CA ALA A 292 7.95 -0.18 10.24
C ALA A 292 8.66 -0.58 8.94
N THR A 293 8.65 -1.88 8.64
CA THR A 293 9.10 -2.46 7.37
C THR A 293 7.97 -3.26 6.76
N LEU A 294 7.52 -2.86 5.56
CA LEU A 294 6.56 -3.59 4.73
C LEU A 294 7.32 -4.31 3.62
N PHE A 295 7.21 -5.64 3.59
CA PHE A 295 7.76 -6.46 2.49
C PHE A 295 6.71 -6.61 1.38
N LEU A 296 7.13 -6.56 0.11
CA LEU A 296 6.26 -6.52 -1.07
C LEU A 296 6.55 -7.69 -2.00
N ASP A 297 5.52 -8.31 -2.58
CA ASP A 297 5.68 -9.35 -3.61
C ASP A 297 6.25 -8.86 -4.96
N ASN A 298 6.49 -7.56 -5.10
CA ASN A 298 6.92 -6.90 -6.32
C ASN A 298 7.66 -5.59 -6.00
N LYS A 299 8.29 -4.95 -6.99
CA LYS A 299 8.87 -3.61 -6.81
C LYS A 299 7.77 -2.56 -6.58
N LEU A 300 8.01 -1.56 -5.72
CA LEU A 300 7.05 -0.50 -5.42
C LEU A 300 6.56 0.23 -6.68
N SER A 301 7.47 0.53 -7.62
CA SER A 301 7.18 1.11 -8.96
C SER A 301 6.29 0.26 -9.88
N LYS A 302 5.89 -0.96 -9.49
CA LYS A 302 4.91 -1.78 -10.22
C LYS A 302 3.54 -1.90 -9.53
N ILE A 303 3.44 -1.48 -8.27
CA ILE A 303 2.21 -1.56 -7.46
C ILE A 303 1.68 -0.19 -7.04
N HIS A 304 2.49 0.87 -7.15
CA HIS A 304 2.15 2.22 -6.71
C HIS A 304 2.48 3.27 -7.79
N VAL A 305 1.64 4.30 -7.89
CA VAL A 305 1.76 5.36 -8.91
C VAL A 305 2.80 6.42 -8.55
N ASP A 306 3.87 6.52 -9.34
CA ASP A 306 5.04 7.41 -9.14
C ASP A 306 4.71 8.92 -9.01
N TRP A 307 3.50 9.35 -9.45
CA TRP A 307 3.05 10.73 -9.27
C TRP A 307 2.59 11.05 -7.83
N GLU A 308 2.11 10.07 -7.04
CA GLU A 308 1.98 10.23 -5.59
C GLU A 308 3.32 9.88 -4.93
N LYS A 309 4.13 10.90 -4.63
CA LYS A 309 5.44 10.74 -3.96
C LYS A 309 5.33 10.44 -2.45
N PHE A 310 4.26 9.76 -2.05
CA PHE A 310 3.94 9.39 -0.68
C PHE A 310 2.97 8.21 -0.62
N ILE A 311 3.16 7.35 0.39
CA ILE A 311 2.14 6.40 0.85
C ILE A 311 1.30 7.04 1.95
N ARG A 312 0.12 6.49 2.24
CA ARG A 312 -0.74 6.94 3.35
C ARG A 312 -0.76 5.89 4.45
N ILE A 313 -0.70 6.31 5.71
CA ILE A 313 -0.80 5.42 6.87
C ILE A 313 -1.99 5.81 7.75
N GLN A 314 -2.61 4.80 8.38
CA GLN A 314 -3.55 4.99 9.48
C GLN A 314 -3.11 4.16 10.69
N ILE A 315 -3.25 4.70 11.91
CA ILE A 315 -2.97 3.97 13.16
C ILE A 315 -4.25 3.93 13.99
N TYR A 316 -4.61 2.72 14.45
CA TYR A 316 -5.78 2.44 15.27
C TYR A 316 -5.38 1.97 16.66
N LYS A 317 -6.29 2.15 17.61
CA LYS A 317 -6.18 1.63 18.98
C LYS A 317 -6.84 0.25 19.09
N GLY A 318 -6.08 -0.73 19.57
CA GLY A 318 -6.48 -2.12 19.71
C GLY A 318 -6.84 -2.78 18.37
N LYS A 319 -7.75 -3.77 18.44
CA LYS A 319 -8.34 -4.44 17.27
C LYS A 319 -9.59 -3.73 16.72
N GLY A 320 -9.93 -2.57 17.28
CA GLY A 320 -11.07 -1.76 16.86
C GLY A 320 -10.72 -0.82 15.70
N ASN A 321 -11.75 -0.15 15.18
CA ASN A 321 -11.59 0.92 14.19
C ASN A 321 -11.51 2.32 14.84
N ASP A 322 -11.01 2.39 16.08
CA ASP A 322 -10.74 3.63 16.82
C ASP A 322 -9.45 4.26 16.25
N ILE A 323 -9.58 5.24 15.35
CA ILE A 323 -8.45 5.77 14.58
C ILE A 323 -7.80 6.95 15.30
N ILE A 324 -6.55 6.78 15.73
CA ILE A 324 -5.77 7.81 16.42
C ILE A 324 -4.89 8.62 15.46
N VAL A 325 -4.51 8.05 14.31
CA VAL A 325 -3.78 8.75 13.24
C VAL A 325 -4.45 8.43 11.90
N ILE A 326 -4.89 9.46 11.18
CA ILE A 326 -5.68 9.35 9.94
C ILE A 326 -4.87 9.89 8.74
N ASP A 327 -4.79 9.09 7.66
CA ASP A 327 -4.24 9.39 6.32
C ASP A 327 -2.97 10.25 6.28
N ARG A 328 -2.02 9.99 7.18
CA ARG A 328 -0.74 10.71 7.21
C ARG A 328 0.17 10.21 6.11
N LYS A 329 0.94 11.15 5.52
CA LYS A 329 1.75 10.91 4.33
C LYS A 329 3.19 10.61 4.71
N ILE A 330 3.68 9.43 4.37
CA ILE A 330 5.11 9.09 4.45
C ILE A 330 5.71 9.32 3.06
N LEU A 331 6.77 10.12 2.98
CA LEU A 331 7.42 10.43 1.71
C LEU A 331 8.14 9.22 1.14
N LEU A 332 8.05 9.06 -0.18
CA LEU A 332 8.81 8.06 -0.92
C LEU A 332 10.02 8.70 -1.60
N THR A 333 11.20 8.12 -1.35
CA THR A 333 12.40 8.46 -2.12
C THR A 333 12.41 7.68 -3.44
N HIS A 334 13.21 8.16 -4.41
CA HIS A 334 13.41 7.42 -5.66
C HIS A 334 14.01 6.03 -5.44
N GLU A 335 14.81 5.84 -4.39
CA GLU A 335 15.36 4.52 -4.03
C GLU A 335 14.25 3.56 -3.58
N MET A 336 13.34 4.00 -2.70
CA MET A 336 12.21 3.18 -2.22
C MET A 336 11.36 2.67 -3.38
N TYR A 337 11.16 3.50 -4.41
CA TYR A 337 10.47 3.11 -5.65
C TYR A 337 11.14 1.96 -6.43
N GLN A 338 12.45 1.75 -6.26
CA GLN A 338 13.21 0.67 -6.90
C GLN A 338 13.32 -0.61 -6.06
N LYS A 339 12.95 -0.58 -4.78
CA LYS A 339 12.97 -1.73 -3.87
C LYS A 339 11.63 -2.48 -3.90
N SER A 340 11.65 -3.70 -3.35
CA SER A 340 10.50 -4.57 -3.05
C SER A 340 10.12 -4.52 -1.57
N TYR A 341 10.46 -3.44 -0.89
CA TYR A 341 10.10 -3.19 0.49
C TYR A 341 9.95 -1.68 0.71
N ILE A 342 9.22 -1.32 1.75
CA ILE A 342 9.12 0.05 2.25
C ILE A 342 9.56 0.05 3.70
N GLN A 343 10.45 0.95 4.09
CA GLN A 343 10.83 1.16 5.49
C GLN A 343 10.74 2.63 5.84
N PHE A 344 10.18 2.93 7.00
CA PHE A 344 10.09 4.29 7.54
C PHE A 344 9.95 4.26 9.06
N PRO A 345 10.44 5.29 9.78
CA PRO A 345 10.09 5.49 11.17
C PRO A 345 8.64 5.95 11.31
N ILE A 346 7.97 5.42 12.32
CA ILE A 346 6.74 5.95 12.91
C ILE A 346 7.11 6.89 14.07
N ILE A 347 8.01 6.42 14.95
CA ILE A 347 8.68 7.21 15.99
C ILE A 347 10.16 7.33 15.56
N PRO A 348 10.56 8.39 14.86
CA PRO A 348 11.96 8.59 14.48
C PRO A 348 12.82 8.99 15.68
N ASP A 349 14.07 8.56 15.65
CA ASP A 349 15.11 9.10 16.54
C ASP A 349 15.49 10.55 16.17
N LYS A 350 16.23 11.20 17.07
CA LYS A 350 16.67 12.60 16.92
C LYS A 350 17.54 12.83 15.69
N GLN A 351 18.40 11.88 15.32
CA GLN A 351 19.30 12.03 14.18
C GLN A 351 18.53 11.87 12.86
N TRP A 352 17.57 10.95 12.81
CA TRP A 352 16.66 10.83 11.67
C TRP A 352 15.84 12.11 11.48
N LEU A 353 15.27 12.68 12.55
CA LEU A 353 14.53 13.94 12.48
C LEU A 353 15.41 15.08 11.93
N GLN A 354 16.60 15.26 12.47
CA GLN A 354 17.56 16.28 12.00
C GLN A 354 17.91 16.13 10.52
N ASN A 355 18.06 14.89 10.03
CA ASN A 355 18.49 14.63 8.65
C ASN A 355 17.35 14.60 7.62
N ASN A 356 16.09 14.39 8.03
CA ASN A 356 14.99 14.09 7.10
C ASN A 356 13.74 14.98 7.25
N TYR A 357 13.54 15.64 8.40
CA TYR A 357 12.25 16.29 8.68
C TYR A 357 11.98 17.52 7.80
N ASP A 358 13.01 18.27 7.40
CA ASP A 358 12.84 19.45 6.55
C ASP A 358 12.17 19.12 5.21
N ALA A 359 12.47 17.96 4.61
CA ALA A 359 11.83 17.50 3.38
C ALA A 359 10.32 17.22 3.54
N TYR A 360 9.85 16.94 4.76
CA TYR A 360 8.44 16.86 5.11
C TYR A 360 7.84 18.27 5.31
N ALA A 361 8.54 19.12 6.07
CA ALA A 361 8.10 20.49 6.37
C ALA A 361 7.91 21.35 5.10
N GLU A 362 8.87 21.32 4.17
CA GLU A 362 8.80 21.99 2.86
C GLU A 362 7.55 21.62 2.05
N LYS A 363 7.00 20.43 2.28
CA LYS A 363 5.85 19.87 1.54
C LYS A 363 4.55 19.99 2.34
N GLY A 364 4.57 20.73 3.46
CA GLY A 364 3.43 20.91 4.36
C GLY A 364 3.04 19.64 5.12
N LEU A 365 3.91 18.63 5.21
CA LEU A 365 3.57 17.32 5.78
C LEU A 365 3.86 17.28 7.29
N ASN A 366 2.84 17.59 8.08
CA ASN A 366 2.88 17.50 9.55
C ASN A 366 2.80 16.06 10.10
N THR A 367 3.19 15.05 9.32
CA THR A 367 3.03 13.62 9.64
C THR A 367 3.59 13.25 11.01
N TYR A 368 4.84 13.62 11.29
CA TYR A 368 5.48 13.26 12.57
C TYR A 368 4.91 14.02 13.77
N ILE A 369 4.66 15.33 13.65
CA ILE A 369 3.93 16.11 14.66
C ILE A 369 2.61 15.41 15.02
N MET A 370 1.83 15.02 14.01
CA MET A 370 0.52 14.39 14.21
C MET A 370 0.58 12.98 14.81
N ILE A 371 1.64 12.20 14.53
CA ILE A 371 1.86 10.91 15.20
C ILE A 371 2.24 11.13 16.66
N PHE A 372 3.20 12.03 16.93
CA PHE A 372 3.66 12.35 18.27
C PHE A 372 2.55 12.96 19.15
N GLU A 373 1.76 13.88 18.61
CA GLU A 373 0.56 14.42 19.28
C GLU A 373 -0.49 13.35 19.58
N ALA A 374 -0.76 12.43 18.63
CA ALA A 374 -1.77 11.39 18.82
C ALA A 374 -1.35 10.39 19.90
N LEU A 375 -0.08 9.95 19.89
CA LEU A 375 0.47 9.05 20.91
C LEU A 375 0.59 9.75 22.28
N GLY A 376 1.06 11.00 22.31
CA GLY A 376 1.17 11.79 23.54
C GLY A 376 -0.16 12.16 24.20
N LYS A 377 -1.29 12.03 23.49
CA LYS A 377 -2.66 12.22 24.03
C LYS A 377 -3.31 10.92 24.52
N LEU A 378 -2.66 9.77 24.38
CA LEU A 378 -3.11 8.52 24.97
C LEU A 378 -2.83 8.51 26.48
N THR A 379 -3.63 7.76 27.24
CA THR A 379 -3.40 7.56 28.68
C THR A 379 -2.03 6.89 28.95
N PRO A 380 -1.30 7.26 30.01
CA PRO A 380 0.05 6.75 30.27
C PRO A 380 0.03 5.30 30.80
N ILE A 381 -0.18 4.36 29.89
CA ILE A 381 -0.23 2.90 30.08
C ILE A 381 0.25 2.21 28.80
N ARG A 382 0.38 0.88 28.81
CA ARG A 382 0.51 0.06 27.61
C ARG A 382 -0.75 0.12 26.73
N HIS A 383 -0.58 0.45 25.46
CA HIS A 383 -1.60 0.30 24.41
C HIS A 383 -1.13 -0.71 23.36
N ASP A 384 -2.04 -1.58 22.92
CA ASP A 384 -1.88 -2.29 21.66
C ASP A 384 -2.41 -1.41 20.53
N LEU A 385 -1.63 -1.23 19.48
CA LEU A 385 -1.91 -0.40 18.32
C LEU A 385 -1.79 -1.21 17.02
N ARG A 386 -2.54 -0.80 16.00
CA ARG A 386 -2.60 -1.43 14.67
C ARG A 386 -2.25 -0.40 13.60
N MET A 387 -1.45 -0.74 12.59
CA MET A 387 -1.23 0.13 11.44
C MET A 387 -1.75 -0.46 10.13
N ASP A 388 -2.39 0.38 9.33
CA ASP A 388 -2.73 0.20 7.91
C ASP A 388 -1.77 1.04 7.05
N ILE A 389 -1.31 0.47 5.92
CA ILE A 389 -0.52 1.16 4.90
C ILE A 389 -1.25 1.08 3.57
N ARG A 390 -1.71 2.24 3.10
CA ARG A 390 -2.38 2.40 1.81
C ARG A 390 -1.40 2.86 0.75
N LEU A 391 -1.14 1.99 -0.20
CA LEU A 391 -0.54 2.34 -1.48
C LEU A 391 -1.67 2.80 -2.40
N ASN A 392 -1.48 3.89 -3.14
CA ASN A 392 -2.39 4.25 -4.23
C ASN A 392 -2.06 3.36 -5.44
N PRO A 393 -2.95 2.44 -5.85
CA PRO A 393 -2.61 1.40 -6.81
C PRO A 393 -2.35 1.96 -8.22
N VAL A 394 -1.45 1.32 -8.97
CA VAL A 394 -1.49 1.38 -10.44
C VAL A 394 -2.78 0.70 -10.90
N GLU A 395 -3.44 1.19 -11.95
CA GLU A 395 -4.70 0.63 -12.44
C GLU A 395 -4.65 -0.91 -12.59
N GLY A 396 -5.64 -1.62 -12.05
CA GLY A 396 -5.68 -3.09 -12.03
C GLY A 396 -4.64 -3.75 -11.13
N THR A 397 -3.94 -3.00 -10.27
CA THR A 397 -3.33 -3.56 -9.05
C THR A 397 -4.33 -3.40 -7.92
N HIS A 398 -4.49 -4.44 -7.12
CA HIS A 398 -4.92 -4.30 -5.74
C HIS A 398 -3.72 -4.65 -4.86
N TYR A 399 -3.63 -4.00 -3.71
CA TYR A 399 -2.60 -4.28 -2.74
C TYR A 399 -3.19 -4.13 -1.34
N SER A 400 -3.22 -5.25 -0.62
CA SER A 400 -3.61 -5.30 0.79
C SER A 400 -2.37 -5.58 1.65
N ALA A 401 -1.91 -4.57 2.40
CA ALA A 401 -1.01 -4.82 3.51
C ALA A 401 -1.79 -5.59 4.59
N LYS A 402 -1.23 -6.70 5.08
CA LYS A 402 -1.77 -7.36 6.27
C LYS A 402 -1.44 -6.49 7.48
N GLU A 403 -2.49 -5.95 8.09
CA GLU A 403 -2.44 -5.15 9.32
C GLU A 403 -1.59 -5.88 10.38
N ALA A 404 -0.69 -5.15 11.03
CA ALA A 404 0.16 -5.70 12.08
C ALA A 404 -0.04 -4.95 13.39
N MET A 405 -0.17 -5.71 14.48
CA MET A 405 -0.23 -5.19 15.85
C MET A 405 1.18 -4.92 16.38
N PHE A 406 1.32 -3.86 17.17
CA PHE A 406 2.45 -3.63 18.07
C PHE A 406 1.93 -3.04 19.38
N SER A 407 2.60 -3.31 20.50
CA SER A 407 2.33 -2.61 21.75
C SER A 407 3.31 -1.45 21.94
N ILE A 408 2.84 -0.34 22.50
CA ILE A 408 3.70 0.72 23.04
C ILE A 408 3.33 0.97 24.50
N ASP A 409 4.34 1.03 25.37
CA ASP A 409 4.17 1.46 26.75
C ASP A 409 4.40 2.97 26.89
N LEU A 410 3.40 3.67 27.44
CA LEU A 410 3.39 5.12 27.64
C LEU A 410 3.38 5.51 29.12
N GLY A 411 3.56 4.54 30.05
CA GLY A 411 3.62 4.79 31.49
C GLY A 411 4.77 5.71 31.91
N GLU A 412 5.87 5.69 31.16
CA GLU A 412 6.96 6.65 31.25
C GLU A 412 7.22 7.28 29.88
N GLY A 413 7.76 8.50 29.82
CA GLY A 413 8.26 9.12 28.58
C GLY A 413 7.21 9.62 27.57
N SER A 414 5.92 9.56 27.88
CA SER A 414 4.86 10.11 27.01
C SER A 414 4.98 11.63 26.79
N GLU A 415 5.47 12.37 27.80
CA GLU A 415 5.83 13.80 27.71
C GLU A 415 6.87 14.08 26.62
N VAL A 416 7.86 13.19 26.43
CA VAL A 416 8.91 13.34 25.40
C VAL A 416 8.31 13.37 23.99
N LEU A 417 7.20 12.65 23.76
CA LEU A 417 6.47 12.70 22.49
C LEU A 417 5.80 14.07 22.30
N GLN A 418 5.21 14.63 23.35
CA GLN A 418 4.61 15.97 23.32
C GLN A 418 5.67 17.07 23.08
N ASP A 419 6.82 16.98 23.76
CA ASP A 419 7.94 17.92 23.59
C ASP A 419 8.49 17.90 22.16
N VAL A 420 8.68 16.71 21.57
CA VAL A 420 9.11 16.61 20.17
C VAL A 420 8.05 17.16 19.22
N ALA A 421 6.76 16.90 19.46
CA ALA A 421 5.68 17.50 18.67
C ALA A 421 5.68 19.05 18.75
N ALA A 422 5.83 19.60 19.96
CA ALA A 422 5.88 21.05 20.19
C ALA A 422 7.14 21.69 19.57
N SER A 423 8.29 21.02 19.67
CA SER A 423 9.55 21.45 19.07
C SER A 423 9.47 21.49 17.54
N LEU A 424 9.00 20.41 16.91
CA LEU A 424 8.81 20.35 15.45
C LEU A 424 7.75 21.32 14.94
N SER A 425 6.70 21.57 15.73
CA SER A 425 5.68 22.59 15.42
C SER A 425 6.29 23.99 15.45
N SER A 426 7.03 24.33 16.50
CA SER A 426 7.71 25.63 16.65
C SER A 426 8.76 25.85 15.55
N ALA A 427 9.52 24.81 15.19
CA ALA A 427 10.49 24.82 14.09
C ALA A 427 9.83 24.98 12.69
N ASN A 428 8.54 24.68 12.56
CA ASN A 428 7.77 24.98 11.36
C ASN A 428 7.16 26.38 11.38
N LEU A 429 6.59 26.82 12.52
CA LEU A 429 6.01 28.16 12.68
C LEU A 429 7.05 29.28 12.50
N SER A 430 8.28 29.06 12.95
CA SER A 430 9.42 29.98 12.75
C SER A 430 9.81 30.15 11.27
N LYS A 431 9.51 29.16 10.40
CA LYS A 431 9.70 29.27 8.94
C LYS A 431 8.54 29.98 8.23
N VAL A 432 7.33 29.99 8.82
CA VAL A 432 6.18 30.73 8.27
C VAL A 432 6.41 32.22 8.42
N ASN A 433 6.26 32.96 7.32
CA ASN A 433 6.47 34.41 7.27
C ASN A 433 5.28 35.11 6.59
N LEU A 434 5.10 36.40 6.87
CA LEU A 434 4.17 37.22 6.10
C LEU A 434 4.62 37.26 4.62
N PRO A 435 3.70 37.12 3.64
CA PRO A 435 4.06 37.24 2.24
C PRO A 435 4.49 38.67 1.89
N LYS A 436 5.33 38.81 0.87
CA LYS A 436 5.66 40.12 0.31
C LYS A 436 4.41 40.72 -0.35
N ALA A 437 4.15 42.01 -0.09
CA ALA A 437 3.11 42.75 -0.79
C ALA A 437 3.42 42.85 -2.29
N GLY A 438 2.43 42.54 -3.12
CA GLY A 438 2.47 42.79 -4.57
C GLY A 438 2.13 44.25 -4.89
N MET A 439 1.20 44.83 -4.14
CA MET A 439 0.93 46.26 -4.07
C MET A 439 0.49 46.63 -2.64
N SER A 440 0.42 47.93 -2.31
CA SER A 440 -0.19 48.39 -1.06
C SER A 440 -1.24 49.47 -1.31
N ASN A 441 -2.31 49.41 -0.54
CA ASN A 441 -3.38 50.39 -0.51
C ASN A 441 -4.04 50.36 0.87
N ALA A 442 -3.61 51.25 1.76
CA ALA A 442 -4.06 51.29 3.16
C ALA A 442 -5.58 51.54 3.34
N SER A 443 -6.28 52.05 2.32
CA SER A 443 -7.76 52.16 2.36
C SER A 443 -8.40 50.80 2.07
N MET A 444 -7.94 50.10 1.03
CA MET A 444 -8.41 48.78 0.66
C MET A 444 -8.05 47.73 1.71
N GLU A 445 -6.83 47.78 2.27
CA GLU A 445 -6.37 46.90 3.36
C GLU A 445 -7.26 47.02 4.61
N LYS A 446 -7.65 48.25 5.00
CA LYS A 446 -8.62 48.49 6.08
C LYS A 446 -10.02 47.98 5.73
N ALA A 447 -10.46 48.14 4.48
CA ALA A 447 -11.74 47.60 4.02
C ALA A 447 -11.76 46.06 4.06
N MET A 448 -10.67 45.39 3.64
CA MET A 448 -10.50 43.95 3.72
C MET A 448 -10.58 43.44 5.17
N ILE A 449 -9.85 44.08 6.09
CA ILE A 449 -9.91 43.77 7.53
C ILE A 449 -11.34 43.90 8.05
N LYS A 450 -12.02 45.03 7.75
CA LYS A 450 -13.41 45.24 8.17
C LYS A 450 -14.36 44.19 7.60
N ILE A 451 -14.29 43.87 6.30
CA ILE A 451 -15.14 42.86 5.66
C ILE A 451 -15.01 41.49 6.36
N MET A 452 -13.83 41.17 6.89
CA MET A 452 -13.61 39.92 7.63
C MET A 452 -14.03 40.01 9.11
N GLN A 453 -13.82 41.15 9.77
CA GLN A 453 -14.32 41.39 11.14
C GLN A 453 -15.86 41.39 11.19
N ASP A 454 -16.53 42.04 10.24
CA ASP A 454 -18.00 42.03 10.07
C ASP A 454 -18.56 40.63 9.75
N LYS A 455 -17.70 39.62 9.50
CA LYS A 455 -18.06 38.23 9.16
C LYS A 455 -17.58 37.18 10.16
N ALA A 456 -16.62 37.49 11.03
CA ALA A 456 -15.95 36.50 11.87
C ALA A 456 -16.21 36.76 13.36
N SER A 457 -16.92 35.84 14.00
CA SER A 457 -17.27 35.93 15.42
C SER A 457 -16.11 35.67 16.40
N VAL A 458 -15.00 35.06 15.94
CA VAL A 458 -13.93 34.48 16.80
C VAL A 458 -12.51 34.94 16.37
N GLN A 459 -12.39 35.77 15.32
CA GLN A 459 -11.09 36.06 14.68
C GLN A 459 -10.79 37.56 14.63
N ASP A 460 -9.82 37.98 15.43
CA ASP A 460 -9.33 39.35 15.56
C ASP A 460 -8.29 39.63 14.46
N TYR A 461 -8.78 40.06 13.29
CA TYR A 461 -7.97 40.41 12.12
C TYR A 461 -7.14 41.69 12.39
N LYS A 462 -5.82 41.58 12.26
CA LYS A 462 -4.85 42.66 12.55
C LYS A 462 -4.24 43.32 11.31
N LYS A 463 -4.05 42.55 10.24
CA LYS A 463 -3.22 42.96 9.10
C LYS A 463 -3.81 42.43 7.80
N ALA A 464 -3.73 43.21 6.73
CA ALA A 464 -4.00 42.78 5.36
C ALA A 464 -2.79 43.11 4.49
N ILE A 465 -2.43 42.19 3.60
CA ILE A 465 -1.33 42.33 2.65
C ILE A 465 -1.87 41.95 1.28
N ILE A 466 -1.91 42.89 0.35
CA ILE A 466 -2.35 42.60 -1.03
C ILE A 466 -1.20 41.87 -1.73
N THR A 467 -1.41 40.61 -2.09
CA THR A 467 -0.37 39.74 -2.68
C THR A 467 -0.37 39.83 -4.21
N SER A 468 -1.48 40.22 -4.84
CA SER A 468 -1.50 40.63 -6.25
C SER A 468 -0.75 41.96 -6.46
N SER A 469 -0.04 42.08 -7.58
CA SER A 469 0.59 43.34 -8.04
C SER A 469 -0.35 44.29 -8.79
N GLY A 470 -1.60 43.87 -9.00
CA GLY A 470 -2.63 44.61 -9.72
C GLY A 470 -3.93 43.82 -9.80
N TRP A 471 -4.94 44.38 -10.47
CA TRP A 471 -6.25 43.76 -10.63
C TRP A 471 -6.26 42.66 -11.69
N THR A 472 -6.78 41.48 -11.35
CA THR A 472 -7.17 40.46 -12.34
C THR A 472 -8.62 40.70 -12.74
N VAL A 473 -8.93 40.65 -14.04
CA VAL A 473 -10.31 40.80 -14.55
C VAL A 473 -10.88 39.41 -14.84
N GLU A 474 -11.92 39.02 -14.11
CA GLU A 474 -12.60 37.74 -14.34
C GLU A 474 -13.63 37.86 -15.47
N LYS A 475 -13.69 36.84 -16.32
CA LYS A 475 -14.62 36.72 -17.44
C LYS A 475 -15.25 35.33 -17.44
N ASN A 476 -16.48 35.22 -17.92
CA ASN A 476 -17.07 33.91 -18.24
C ASN A 476 -16.52 33.36 -19.57
N GLU A 477 -16.95 32.14 -19.93
CA GLU A 477 -16.56 31.44 -21.17
C GLU A 477 -16.91 32.22 -22.45
N LEU A 478 -17.89 33.13 -22.39
CA LEU A 478 -18.29 34.02 -23.50
C LEU A 478 -17.48 35.33 -23.53
N GLY A 479 -16.46 35.48 -22.68
CA GLY A 479 -15.61 36.67 -22.58
C GLY A 479 -16.26 37.88 -21.88
N ILE A 480 -17.47 37.72 -21.34
CA ILE A 480 -18.19 38.78 -20.61
C ILE A 480 -17.53 39.00 -19.26
N ILE A 481 -17.17 40.25 -18.95
CA ILE A 481 -16.55 40.64 -17.68
C ILE A 481 -17.56 40.45 -16.54
N LEU A 482 -17.14 39.73 -15.49
CA LEU A 482 -17.95 39.47 -14.30
C LEU A 482 -17.57 40.41 -13.14
N ASN A 483 -16.26 40.54 -12.89
CA ASN A 483 -15.70 41.38 -11.83
C ASN A 483 -14.22 41.67 -12.11
N LYS A 484 -13.59 42.44 -11.21
CA LYS A 484 -12.14 42.45 -11.03
C LYS A 484 -11.81 42.09 -9.59
N TYR A 485 -10.75 41.32 -9.38
CA TYR A 485 -10.31 40.89 -8.05
C TYR A 485 -8.81 41.09 -7.80
N VAL A 486 -8.45 41.11 -6.53
CA VAL A 486 -7.08 40.98 -6.02
C VAL A 486 -7.02 39.85 -4.99
N SER A 487 -5.90 39.13 -4.98
CA SER A 487 -5.53 38.24 -3.88
C SER A 487 -4.91 39.04 -2.75
N ALA A 488 -5.25 38.67 -1.51
CA ALA A 488 -4.67 39.22 -0.31
C ALA A 488 -4.47 38.13 0.74
N THR A 489 -3.47 38.30 1.60
CA THR A 489 -3.29 37.49 2.80
C THR A 489 -3.57 38.37 4.01
N LEU A 490 -4.50 37.92 4.85
CA LEU A 490 -4.87 38.60 6.08
C LEU A 490 -4.32 37.82 7.28
N ALA A 491 -3.86 38.53 8.29
CA ALA A 491 -3.38 37.96 9.55
C ALA A 491 -4.40 38.21 10.67
N SER A 492 -4.67 37.17 11.47
CA SER A 492 -5.62 37.20 12.59
C SER A 492 -5.03 36.56 13.84
N LYS A 493 -5.45 37.04 15.01
CA LYS A 493 -5.36 36.29 16.26
C LYS A 493 -6.73 35.64 16.56
N ASN A 494 -6.74 34.38 16.97
CA ASN A 494 -7.95 33.71 17.45
C ASN A 494 -8.08 33.88 18.99
N GLU A 495 -9.25 33.56 19.54
CA GLU A 495 -9.49 33.46 21.00
C GLU A 495 -8.58 32.42 21.70
N ASP A 496 -8.17 31.37 20.98
CA ASP A 496 -7.22 30.33 21.44
C ASP A 496 -5.79 30.88 21.70
N GLY A 497 -5.54 32.17 21.44
CA GLY A 497 -4.26 32.82 21.62
C GLY A 497 -3.29 32.66 20.44
N LYS A 498 -3.52 31.70 19.54
CA LYS A 498 -2.70 31.45 18.33
C LYS A 498 -2.97 32.52 17.27
N CYS A 499 -1.98 32.71 16.42
CA CYS A 499 -2.05 33.63 15.29
C CYS A 499 -1.95 32.87 13.97
N TYR A 500 -2.59 33.41 12.94
CA TYR A 500 -2.72 32.75 11.65
C TYR A 500 -2.63 33.76 10.52
N ILE A 501 -2.10 33.31 9.38
CA ILE A 501 -2.33 33.95 8.08
C ILE A 501 -3.36 33.14 7.29
N GLN A 502 -4.26 33.81 6.60
CA GLN A 502 -5.19 33.18 5.67
C GLN A 502 -5.26 33.95 4.35
N SER A 503 -5.27 33.21 3.24
CA SER A 503 -5.39 33.78 1.90
C SER A 503 -6.86 33.99 1.51
N PHE A 504 -7.14 35.08 0.82
CA PHE A 504 -8.47 35.48 0.36
C PHE A 504 -8.38 36.11 -1.03
N THR A 505 -9.50 36.20 -1.73
CA THR A 505 -9.66 37.18 -2.83
C THR A 505 -10.74 38.20 -2.46
N PHE A 506 -10.54 39.45 -2.86
CA PHE A 506 -11.52 40.53 -2.73
C PHE A 506 -11.76 41.16 -4.09
N LYS A 507 -13.02 41.49 -4.39
CA LYS A 507 -13.46 41.87 -5.72
C LYS A 507 -14.34 43.12 -5.74
N TYR A 508 -14.41 43.72 -6.92
CA TYR A 508 -15.43 44.68 -7.31
C TYR A 508 -16.19 44.11 -8.51
N ASP A 509 -17.49 43.86 -8.34
CA ASP A 509 -18.36 43.34 -9.39
C ASP A 509 -18.53 44.35 -10.54
N TYR A 510 -18.66 43.85 -11.78
CA TYR A 510 -18.78 44.68 -12.97
C TYR A 510 -20.22 45.19 -13.16
N ILE A 511 -20.36 46.49 -13.46
CA ILE A 511 -21.68 47.16 -13.55
C ILE A 511 -21.96 47.74 -14.95
N GLY A 512 -21.17 47.36 -15.96
CA GLY A 512 -21.35 47.79 -17.34
C GLY A 512 -20.58 49.06 -17.72
N GLY A 513 -20.46 49.31 -19.03
CA GLY A 513 -19.81 50.52 -19.57
C GLY A 513 -18.34 50.71 -19.18
N GLY A 514 -17.61 49.63 -18.85
CA GLY A 514 -16.24 49.71 -18.31
C GLY A 514 -16.14 49.97 -16.80
N ASN A 515 -17.28 50.16 -16.12
CA ASN A 515 -17.35 50.52 -14.71
C ASN A 515 -17.49 49.30 -13.79
N TYR A 516 -17.06 49.46 -12.55
CA TYR A 516 -17.15 48.46 -11.49
C TYR A 516 -17.83 49.07 -10.26
N SER A 517 -18.44 48.23 -9.43
CA SER A 517 -18.99 48.61 -8.12
C SER A 517 -17.95 49.36 -7.27
N SER A 518 -18.41 50.34 -6.48
CA SER A 518 -17.59 51.01 -5.46
C SER A 518 -17.41 50.18 -4.19
N THR A 519 -18.20 49.12 -4.01
CA THR A 519 -18.22 48.28 -2.81
C THR A 519 -17.30 47.07 -2.99
N LEU A 520 -16.25 46.99 -2.18
CA LEU A 520 -15.37 45.83 -2.15
C LEU A 520 -16.10 44.66 -1.47
N THR A 521 -16.10 43.49 -2.08
CA THR A 521 -16.71 42.27 -1.53
C THR A 521 -15.70 41.13 -1.41
N LEU A 522 -15.98 40.19 -0.50
CA LEU A 522 -15.21 38.94 -0.41
C LEU A 522 -15.53 38.07 -1.63
N GLY A 523 -14.51 37.66 -2.39
CA GLY A 523 -14.64 36.76 -3.53
C GLY A 523 -14.54 35.30 -3.13
N SER A 524 -13.41 34.91 -2.54
CA SER A 524 -13.14 33.53 -2.13
C SER A 524 -12.24 33.44 -0.89
N VAL A 525 -12.30 32.29 -0.22
CA VAL A 525 -11.51 31.94 0.97
C VAL A 525 -10.53 30.83 0.59
N GLY A 526 -9.26 31.00 0.94
CA GLY A 526 -8.19 30.04 0.71
C GLY A 526 -7.56 29.52 2.00
N ASN A 527 -6.38 28.92 1.87
CA ASN A 527 -5.66 28.23 2.94
C ASN A 527 -5.39 29.15 4.15
N LYS A 528 -5.68 28.64 5.36
CA LYS A 528 -5.28 29.19 6.67
C LYS A 528 -4.05 28.42 7.17
N VAL A 529 -3.04 29.12 7.65
CA VAL A 529 -1.78 28.58 8.18
C VAL A 529 -1.47 29.30 9.50
N GLU A 530 -1.07 28.56 10.52
CA GLU A 530 -0.65 29.14 11.81
C GLU A 530 0.72 29.84 11.66
N ILE A 531 0.93 30.93 12.41
CA ILE A 531 2.14 31.75 12.39
C ILE A 531 2.44 32.26 13.81
N GLU A 532 3.72 32.49 14.12
CA GLU A 532 4.12 33.13 15.38
C GLU A 532 3.47 34.52 15.52
N CYS A 533 2.84 34.78 16.68
CA CYS A 533 2.10 36.02 16.90
C CYS A 533 2.96 37.29 16.80
N ASP A 534 4.27 37.20 17.05
CA ASP A 534 5.19 38.33 16.93
C ASP A 534 5.36 38.81 15.48
N LYS A 535 5.14 37.94 14.49
CA LYS A 535 5.20 38.30 13.06
C LYS A 535 3.98 39.05 12.55
N ILE A 536 2.85 39.03 13.27
CA ILE A 536 1.59 39.66 12.83
C ILE A 536 1.31 41.05 13.46
N LYS A 537 2.24 41.53 14.29
CA LYS A 537 2.22 42.88 14.89
C LYS A 537 2.38 43.99 13.85
#